data_AF-A0A6L7NN31-F1
#
_entry.id   AF-A0A6L7NN31-F1
#
_cell.length_a   1.000
_cell.length_b   1.000
_cell.length_c   1.000
_cell.angle_alpha   90.00
_cell.angle_beta   90.00
_cell.angle_gamma   90.00
#
_symmetry.space_group_name_H-M   'P 1'
#
loop_
_entity.id
_entity.type
_entity.pdbx_description
1 polymer ?
#
loop_
_entity_poly.entity_id
_entity_poly.type
_entity_poly.pdbx_seq_one_letter_code
_entity_poly.pdbx_strand_id
1 'polypeptide(L)'
;VTTVGGGRIVDTRPRRHRRDQPATLAALARLLEGSPDDTLLTVLQRIEPAPLSRLRERAELDDAATSAAVRRQIEAGGIVALETGAGAAPGPATTLCTAAGFEALSGRALAAVREFVAAHPLRPGVPREELRSRLGLPARAFAGLEARLTGEAGPLTSHEGSLDLAGREVALGPDQEREAEALVARLRAAGSRPESAPVDAELAQYLESRGRIVRLAEGVYLEGETHAAMVASVRAAIGERGRITLAEVRDLFGSSRKIAQAFVEDLDRRQVTRRVGDARVLRRG
;
A
#
# COMPACT_ATOMS: atom_id res chain seq x y z
N VAL A 1 53.64 -26.23 30.93
CA VAL A 1 52.30 -25.63 31.18
C VAL A 1 51.29 -26.72 30.87
N THR A 2 50.49 -27.13 31.87
CA THR A 2 49.57 -28.27 31.73
C THR A 2 48.14 -27.74 31.84
N THR A 3 47.37 -27.83 30.76
CA THR A 3 45.95 -27.46 30.74
C THR A 3 45.15 -28.53 31.47
N VAL A 4 44.39 -28.13 32.50
CA VAL A 4 43.66 -29.05 33.41
C VAL A 4 42.21 -29.28 32.96
N GLY A 5 41.67 -28.44 32.07
CA GLY A 5 40.34 -28.61 31.48
C GLY A 5 39.81 -27.35 30.80
N GLY A 6 38.73 -27.53 30.02
CA GLY A 6 37.96 -26.46 29.39
C GLY A 6 36.46 -26.69 29.63
N GLY A 7 35.65 -25.63 29.52
CA GLY A 7 34.20 -25.70 29.78
C GLY A 7 33.40 -24.71 28.92
N ARG A 8 32.09 -24.97 28.81
CA ARG A 8 31.13 -24.11 28.10
C ARG A 8 30.15 -23.52 29.11
N ILE A 9 29.91 -22.21 29.03
CA ILE A 9 28.92 -21.52 29.87
C ILE A 9 27.53 -21.86 29.32
N VAL A 10 26.68 -22.44 30.16
CA VAL A 10 25.33 -22.93 29.81
C VAL A 10 24.24 -22.00 30.31
N ASP A 11 24.51 -21.34 31.44
CA ASP A 11 23.62 -20.38 32.09
C ASP A 11 24.49 -19.30 32.72
N THR A 12 24.24 -18.03 32.38
CA THR A 12 24.98 -16.87 32.89
C THR A 12 24.35 -16.26 34.15
N ARG A 13 23.15 -16.72 34.57
CA ARG A 13 22.42 -16.24 35.76
C ARG A 13 21.75 -17.37 36.55
N PRO A 14 22.49 -18.39 37.03
CA PRO A 14 21.90 -19.52 37.70
C PRO A 14 21.37 -19.16 39.10
N ARG A 15 20.31 -19.86 39.51
CA ARG A 15 19.87 -19.90 40.93
C ARG A 15 20.55 -21.08 41.64
N ARG A 16 20.56 -21.08 42.98
CA ARG A 16 21.17 -22.18 43.74
C ARG A 16 20.44 -23.50 43.47
N HIS A 17 21.10 -24.43 42.79
CA HIS A 17 20.58 -25.77 42.53
C HIS A 17 20.94 -26.73 43.66
N ARG A 18 20.05 -27.68 43.93
CA ARG A 18 20.35 -28.81 44.80
C ARG A 18 21.00 -29.92 43.95
N ARG A 19 22.00 -30.58 44.54
CA ARG A 19 22.82 -31.60 43.86
C ARG A 19 21.96 -32.76 43.36
N ASP A 20 22.31 -33.29 42.20
CA ASP A 20 21.74 -34.49 41.56
C ASP A 20 20.22 -34.46 41.37
N GLN A 21 19.66 -33.26 41.19
CA GLN A 21 18.25 -33.12 40.82
C GLN A 21 18.04 -33.43 39.33
N PRO A 22 17.28 -34.49 38.98
CA PRO A 22 17.07 -34.88 37.59
C PRO A 22 16.44 -33.78 36.75
N ALA A 23 15.50 -33.02 37.34
CA ALA A 23 14.84 -31.90 36.68
C ALA A 23 15.80 -30.75 36.32
N THR A 24 16.78 -30.47 37.19
CA THR A 24 17.81 -29.44 36.96
C THR A 24 18.78 -29.89 35.87
N LEU A 25 19.23 -31.15 35.90
CA LEU A 25 20.12 -31.69 34.87
C LEU A 25 19.42 -31.72 33.50
N ALA A 26 18.14 -32.10 33.44
CA ALA A 26 17.36 -32.07 32.20
C ALA A 26 17.08 -30.64 31.70
N ALA A 27 16.96 -29.65 32.59
CA ALA A 27 16.83 -28.25 32.20
C ALA A 27 18.16 -27.70 31.65
N LEU A 28 19.28 -27.98 32.32
CA LEU A 28 20.61 -27.61 31.86
C LEU A 28 20.98 -28.32 30.55
N ALA A 29 20.62 -29.60 30.38
CA ALA A 29 20.79 -30.35 29.14
C ALA A 29 20.00 -29.72 27.99
N ARG A 30 18.76 -29.28 28.22
CA ARG A 30 17.96 -28.54 27.21
C ARG A 30 18.53 -27.18 26.86
N LEU A 31 19.18 -26.49 27.80
CA LEU A 31 19.93 -25.25 27.52
C LEU A 31 21.27 -25.56 26.83
N LEU A 32 21.82 -26.75 27.06
CA LEU A 32 23.01 -27.28 26.39
C LEU A 32 22.69 -27.65 24.93
N GLU A 33 21.49 -28.17 24.68
CA GLU A 33 20.97 -28.74 23.42
C GLU A 33 20.20 -27.72 22.57
N GLY A 34 19.45 -26.80 23.19
CA GLY A 34 18.75 -25.72 22.49
C GLY A 34 19.77 -24.69 22.03
N SER A 35 19.86 -24.48 20.72
CA SER A 35 20.73 -23.43 20.20
C SER A 35 20.25 -22.08 20.74
N PRO A 36 21.14 -21.10 21.02
CA PRO A 36 20.75 -19.71 21.24
C PRO A 36 19.77 -19.19 20.18
N ASP A 37 19.86 -19.75 18.97
CA ASP A 37 18.97 -19.49 17.86
C ASP A 37 17.53 -20.03 18.08
N ASP A 38 17.34 -21.20 18.70
CA ASP A 38 16.01 -21.76 19.01
C ASP A 38 15.29 -20.95 20.09
N THR A 39 16.06 -20.52 21.10
CA THR A 39 15.56 -19.65 22.16
C THR A 39 15.13 -18.30 21.59
N LEU A 40 15.92 -17.73 20.69
CA LEU A 40 15.61 -16.49 19.99
C LEU A 40 14.32 -16.61 19.15
N LEU A 41 14.18 -17.68 18.37
CA LEU A 41 12.98 -17.95 17.57
C LEU A 41 11.74 -18.08 18.45
N THR A 42 11.85 -18.81 19.57
CA THR A 42 10.75 -18.98 20.53
C THR A 42 10.32 -17.65 21.16
N VAL A 43 11.28 -16.77 21.49
CA VAL A 43 10.97 -15.43 22.00
C VAL A 43 10.29 -14.60 20.92
N LEU A 44 10.81 -14.62 19.68
CA LEU A 44 10.27 -13.85 18.58
C LEU A 44 8.83 -14.28 18.25
N GLN A 45 8.53 -15.58 18.18
CA GLN A 45 7.18 -16.11 17.93
C GLN A 45 6.11 -15.56 18.89
N ARG A 46 6.49 -15.18 20.11
CA ARG A 46 5.55 -14.65 21.12
C ARG A 46 5.30 -13.15 21.01
N ILE A 47 6.18 -12.41 20.32
CA ILE A 47 6.13 -10.95 20.24
C ILE A 47 6.04 -10.42 18.80
N GLU A 48 6.17 -11.30 17.80
CA GLU A 48 6.16 -10.96 16.39
C GLU A 48 4.81 -10.40 15.90
N PRO A 49 4.81 -9.54 14.88
CA PRO A 49 5.97 -8.82 14.35
C PRO A 49 6.54 -7.82 15.37
N ALA A 50 7.88 -7.80 15.53
CA ALA A 50 8.54 -6.92 16.52
C ALA A 50 9.86 -6.34 16.02
N PRO A 51 10.23 -5.11 16.43
CA PRO A 51 11.54 -4.55 16.13
C PRO A 51 12.65 -5.31 16.86
N LEU A 52 13.85 -5.34 16.27
CA LEU A 52 15.05 -5.97 16.85
C LEU A 52 15.34 -5.46 18.28
N SER A 53 15.11 -4.18 18.57
CA SER A 53 15.29 -3.62 19.92
C SER A 53 14.42 -4.33 20.96
N ARG A 54 13.15 -4.62 20.62
CA ARG A 54 12.23 -5.33 21.52
C ARG A 54 12.63 -6.80 21.70
N LEU A 55 13.16 -7.41 20.64
CA LEU A 55 13.70 -8.77 20.74
C LEU A 55 14.90 -8.81 21.68
N ARG A 56 15.82 -7.83 21.60
CA ARG A 56 16.95 -7.69 22.52
C ARG A 56 16.52 -7.51 23.98
N GLU A 57 15.50 -6.69 24.24
CA GLU A 57 14.96 -6.49 25.60
C GLU A 57 14.38 -7.77 26.21
N ARG A 58 13.86 -8.68 25.36
CA ARG A 58 13.17 -9.91 25.78
C ARG A 58 14.06 -11.14 25.72
N ALA A 59 15.14 -11.10 24.95
CA ALA A 59 16.10 -12.18 24.85
C ALA A 59 16.95 -12.24 26.12
N GLU A 60 17.21 -13.45 26.61
CA GLU A 60 18.16 -13.68 27.71
C GLU A 60 19.62 -13.72 27.20
N LEU A 61 19.90 -12.95 26.14
CA LEU A 61 21.18 -12.86 25.45
C LEU A 61 21.66 -11.41 25.46
N ASP A 62 22.98 -11.20 25.38
CA ASP A 62 23.50 -9.85 25.16
C ASP A 62 23.15 -9.34 23.75
N ASP A 63 23.27 -8.02 23.57
CA ASP A 63 22.92 -7.31 22.34
C ASP A 63 23.72 -7.80 21.11
N ALA A 64 24.99 -8.16 21.30
CA ALA A 64 25.87 -8.59 20.22
C ALA A 64 25.56 -10.02 19.78
N ALA A 65 25.36 -10.93 20.75
CA ALA A 65 24.94 -12.30 20.54
C ALA A 65 23.55 -12.36 19.87
N THR A 66 22.61 -11.53 20.31
CA THR A 66 21.27 -11.43 19.70
C THR A 66 21.35 -11.00 18.24
N SER A 67 22.10 -9.94 17.94
CA SER A 67 22.25 -9.47 16.55
C SER A 67 22.98 -10.47 15.66
N ALA A 68 23.94 -11.21 16.19
CA ALA A 68 24.62 -12.28 15.45
C ALA A 68 23.68 -13.46 15.17
N ALA A 69 22.87 -13.86 16.16
CA ALA A 69 21.88 -14.92 16.02
C ALA A 69 20.77 -14.55 15.02
N VAL A 70 20.25 -13.33 15.08
CA VAL A 70 19.28 -12.82 14.09
C VAL A 70 19.86 -12.87 12.67
N ARG A 71 21.12 -12.47 12.50
CA ARG A 71 21.77 -12.48 11.18
C ARG A 71 21.90 -13.90 10.62
N ARG A 72 22.37 -14.84 11.43
CA ARG A 72 22.42 -16.27 11.07
C ARG A 72 21.04 -16.81 10.72
N GLN A 73 20.01 -16.45 11.48
CA GLN A 73 18.65 -16.93 11.24
C GLN A 73 17.99 -16.27 10.03
N ILE A 74 18.37 -15.05 9.65
CA ILE A 74 17.98 -14.46 8.37
C ILE A 74 18.65 -15.22 7.20
N GLU A 75 19.95 -15.51 7.31
CA GLU A 75 20.69 -16.28 6.31
C GLU A 75 20.17 -17.72 6.18
N ALA A 76 19.77 -18.34 7.28
CA ALA A 76 19.18 -19.68 7.32
C ALA A 76 17.67 -19.70 6.95
N GLY A 77 17.04 -18.53 6.77
CA GLY A 77 15.62 -18.40 6.43
C GLY A 77 14.64 -18.63 7.58
N GLY A 78 15.11 -18.73 8.83
CA GLY A 78 14.26 -18.85 10.02
C GLY A 78 13.61 -17.53 10.46
N ILE A 79 14.24 -16.39 10.15
CA ILE A 79 13.75 -15.04 10.43
C ILE A 79 13.62 -14.25 9.13
N VAL A 80 12.50 -13.55 8.99
CA VAL A 80 12.23 -12.59 7.92
C VAL A 80 12.27 -11.19 8.50
N ALA A 81 13.18 -10.35 8.00
CA ALA A 81 13.26 -8.95 8.36
C ALA A 81 12.50 -8.09 7.34
N LEU A 82 11.39 -7.47 7.74
CA LEU A 82 10.43 -6.83 6.82
C LEU A 82 11.06 -5.73 5.97
N GLU A 83 11.94 -4.91 6.56
CA GLU A 83 12.37 -3.64 5.94
C GLU A 83 13.77 -3.68 5.31
N THR A 84 14.49 -4.79 5.43
CA THR A 84 15.84 -4.94 4.89
C THR A 84 15.81 -5.67 3.56
N GLY A 85 16.44 -5.08 2.54
CA GLY A 85 16.80 -5.78 1.31
C GLY A 85 17.82 -6.90 1.59
N ALA A 86 17.94 -7.85 0.65
CA ALA A 86 18.84 -8.98 0.78
C ALA A 86 20.28 -8.52 1.10
N GLY A 87 20.84 -9.00 2.21
CA GLY A 87 22.23 -8.72 2.62
C GLY A 87 22.46 -7.49 3.52
N ALA A 88 21.45 -6.66 3.79
CA ALA A 88 21.59 -5.56 4.73
C ALA A 88 21.41 -6.02 6.19
N ALA A 89 22.31 -5.60 7.09
CA ALA A 89 22.19 -5.92 8.51
C ALA A 89 20.96 -5.22 9.13
N PRO A 90 20.12 -5.92 9.91
CA PRO A 90 18.96 -5.31 10.56
C PRO A 90 19.41 -4.30 11.62
N GLY A 91 18.95 -3.06 11.47
CA GLY A 91 19.06 -2.04 12.52
C GLY A 91 18.07 -2.29 13.68
N PRO A 92 18.17 -1.53 14.79
CA PRO A 92 17.36 -1.74 16.00
C PRO A 92 15.84 -1.59 15.76
N ALA A 93 15.44 -0.71 14.85
CA ALA A 93 14.04 -0.50 14.49
C ALA A 93 13.51 -1.51 13.46
N THR A 94 14.36 -2.44 12.98
CA THR A 94 13.97 -3.38 11.92
C THR A 94 12.96 -4.38 12.46
N THR A 95 11.78 -4.44 11.83
CA THR A 95 10.72 -5.36 12.20
C THR A 95 11.04 -6.77 11.73
N LEU A 96 11.01 -7.72 12.65
CA LEU A 96 11.32 -9.13 12.46
C LEU A 96 10.07 -9.98 12.66
N CYS A 97 9.97 -11.03 11.86
CA CYS A 97 9.06 -12.15 12.03
C CYS A 97 9.85 -13.45 11.93
N THR A 98 9.40 -14.52 12.55
CA THR A 98 9.78 -15.86 12.12
C THR A 98 9.25 -16.14 10.71
N ALA A 99 9.82 -17.14 10.04
CA ALA A 99 9.30 -17.60 8.75
C ALA A 99 7.81 -17.95 8.82
N ALA A 100 7.40 -18.70 9.86
CA ALA A 100 6.00 -19.03 10.09
C ALA A 100 5.12 -17.80 10.38
N GLY A 101 5.62 -16.85 11.18
CA GLY A 101 4.93 -15.59 11.43
C GLY A 101 4.77 -14.73 10.19
N PHE A 102 5.76 -14.72 9.30
CA PHE A 102 5.69 -14.04 8.01
C PHE A 102 4.65 -14.68 7.09
N GLU A 103 4.60 -16.01 7.01
CA GLU A 103 3.55 -16.72 6.27
C GLU A 103 2.14 -16.41 6.80
N ALA A 104 1.97 -16.44 8.13
CA ALA A 104 0.69 -16.09 8.76
C ALA A 104 0.29 -14.62 8.49
N LEU A 105 1.24 -13.69 8.56
CA LEU A 105 1.01 -12.28 8.27
C LEU A 105 0.64 -12.05 6.79
N SER A 106 1.35 -12.71 5.89
CA SER A 106 1.09 -12.69 4.44
C SER A 106 -0.27 -13.28 4.10
N GLY A 107 -0.63 -14.40 4.72
CA GLY A 107 -1.95 -15.03 4.58
C GLY A 107 -3.09 -14.12 5.03
N ARG A 108 -2.93 -13.42 6.17
CA ARG A 108 -3.90 -12.40 6.62
C ARG A 108 -4.02 -11.23 5.65
N ALA A 109 -2.89 -10.73 5.14
CA ALA A 109 -2.89 -9.63 4.17
C ALA A 109 -3.64 -10.03 2.89
N LEU A 110 -3.34 -11.23 2.36
CA LEU A 110 -3.99 -11.76 1.18
C LEU A 110 -5.48 -12.02 1.39
N ALA A 111 -5.87 -12.53 2.56
CA ALA A 111 -7.28 -12.72 2.92
C ALA A 111 -8.04 -11.39 2.96
N ALA A 112 -7.45 -10.35 3.57
CA ALA A 112 -8.05 -9.01 3.61
C ALA A 112 -8.21 -8.39 2.22
N VAL A 113 -7.23 -8.57 1.32
CA VAL A 113 -7.34 -8.12 -0.08
C VAL A 113 -8.47 -8.87 -0.79
N ARG A 114 -8.54 -10.20 -0.66
CA ARG A 114 -9.59 -11.02 -1.29
C ARG A 114 -10.99 -10.61 -0.83
N GLU A 115 -11.17 -10.41 0.48
CA GLU A 115 -12.43 -9.96 1.06
C GLU A 115 -12.84 -8.60 0.50
N PHE A 116 -11.91 -7.64 0.47
CA PHE A 116 -12.18 -6.30 -0.06
C PHE A 116 -12.56 -6.33 -1.54
N VAL A 117 -11.80 -7.06 -2.36
CA VAL A 117 -12.04 -7.17 -3.80
C VAL A 117 -13.37 -7.86 -4.11
N ALA A 118 -13.76 -8.85 -3.31
CA ALA A 118 -15.07 -9.50 -3.45
C ALA A 118 -16.22 -8.56 -3.09
N ALA A 119 -16.05 -7.71 -2.07
CA ALA A 119 -17.04 -6.72 -1.67
C ALA A 119 -17.12 -5.51 -2.61
N HIS A 120 -16.01 -5.17 -3.29
CA HIS A 120 -15.89 -3.99 -4.16
C HIS A 120 -15.26 -4.35 -5.52
N PRO A 121 -15.97 -5.09 -6.40
CA PRO A 121 -15.40 -5.64 -7.62
C PRO A 121 -14.81 -4.58 -8.56
N LEU A 122 -15.39 -3.38 -8.58
CA LEU A 122 -15.02 -2.30 -9.49
C LEU A 122 -13.84 -1.45 -9.02
N ARG A 123 -13.42 -1.59 -7.74
CA ARG A 123 -12.29 -0.84 -7.21
C ARG A 123 -10.97 -1.45 -7.67
N PRO A 124 -9.90 -0.65 -7.82
CA PRO A 124 -8.57 -1.12 -8.23
C PRO A 124 -7.79 -1.84 -7.10
N GLY A 125 -8.49 -2.42 -6.12
CA GLY A 125 -7.89 -3.06 -4.94
C GLY A 125 -8.08 -2.27 -3.63
N VAL A 126 -7.53 -2.81 -2.55
CA VAL A 126 -7.65 -2.27 -1.19
C VAL A 126 -6.73 -1.05 -1.00
N PRO A 127 -7.19 0.06 -0.41
CA PRO A 127 -6.33 1.20 -0.08
C PRO A 127 -5.18 0.78 0.86
N ARG A 128 -3.96 1.27 0.62
CA ARG A 128 -2.78 0.92 1.43
C ARG A 128 -3.00 1.17 2.92
N GLU A 129 -3.55 2.33 3.25
CA GLU A 129 -3.78 2.74 4.64
C GLU A 129 -4.84 1.87 5.33
N GLU A 130 -5.85 1.43 4.59
CA GLU A 130 -6.86 0.50 5.10
C GLU A 130 -6.25 -0.87 5.39
N LEU A 131 -5.48 -1.43 4.44
CA LEU A 131 -4.81 -2.72 4.65
C LEU A 131 -3.81 -2.64 5.81
N ARG A 132 -3.03 -1.57 5.89
CA ARG A 132 -2.07 -1.33 6.98
C ARG A 132 -2.77 -1.30 8.34
N SER A 133 -3.86 -0.55 8.44
CA SER A 133 -4.66 -0.42 9.66
C SER A 133 -5.25 -1.77 10.07
N ARG A 134 -5.84 -2.52 9.13
CA ARG A 134 -6.37 -3.88 9.36
C ARG A 134 -5.29 -4.85 9.85
N LEU A 135 -4.06 -4.72 9.37
CA LEU A 135 -2.93 -5.57 9.78
C LEU A 135 -2.27 -5.13 11.10
N GLY A 136 -2.57 -3.92 11.59
CA GLY A 136 -1.98 -3.36 12.81
C GLY A 136 -0.48 -3.06 12.69
N LEU A 137 0.01 -2.78 11.47
CA LEU A 137 1.44 -2.61 11.21
C LEU A 137 1.87 -1.13 11.23
N PRO A 138 3.08 -0.82 11.75
CA PRO A 138 3.75 0.45 11.48
C PRO A 138 3.97 0.67 9.98
N ALA A 139 4.00 1.93 9.52
CA ALA A 139 4.14 2.26 8.11
C ALA A 139 5.39 1.64 7.44
N ARG A 140 6.52 1.64 8.15
CA ARG A 140 7.78 1.09 7.64
C ARG A 140 7.72 -0.44 7.48
N ALA A 141 7.19 -1.14 8.49
CA ALA A 141 6.97 -2.58 8.45
C ALA A 141 6.01 -2.99 7.33
N PHE A 142 4.94 -2.20 7.13
CA PHE A 142 3.98 -2.41 6.05
C PHE A 142 4.61 -2.24 4.68
N ALA A 143 5.43 -1.20 4.46
CA ALA A 143 6.15 -1.02 3.20
C ALA A 143 7.07 -2.21 2.89
N GLY A 144 7.71 -2.78 3.92
CA GLY A 144 8.53 -3.99 3.79
C GLY A 144 7.74 -5.26 3.46
N LEU A 145 6.54 -5.41 4.04
CA LEU A 145 5.60 -6.47 3.68
C LEU A 145 5.08 -6.29 2.24
N GLU A 146 4.65 -5.08 1.87
CA GLU A 146 4.18 -4.73 0.53
C GLU A 146 5.23 -5.10 -0.52
N ALA A 147 6.48 -4.65 -0.35
CA ALA A 147 7.56 -4.95 -1.29
C ALA A 147 7.78 -6.45 -1.51
N ARG A 148 7.57 -7.29 -0.48
CA ARG A 148 7.65 -8.74 -0.62
C ARG A 148 6.44 -9.35 -1.32
N LEU A 149 5.24 -8.85 -1.03
CA LEU A 149 4.00 -9.36 -1.61
C LEU A 149 3.78 -8.90 -3.06
N THR A 150 4.45 -7.82 -3.48
CA THR A 150 4.37 -7.26 -4.85
C THR A 150 5.64 -7.50 -5.67
N GLY A 151 6.53 -8.39 -5.23
CA GLY A 151 7.70 -8.80 -6.03
C GLY A 151 7.30 -9.53 -7.31
N GLU A 152 8.26 -9.90 -8.16
CA GLU A 152 8.01 -10.49 -9.49
C GLU A 152 7.10 -11.73 -9.49
N ALA A 153 7.13 -12.54 -8.42
CA ALA A 153 6.27 -13.70 -8.22
C ALA A 153 5.30 -13.53 -7.03
N GLY A 154 5.06 -12.28 -6.62
CA GLY A 154 4.21 -11.95 -5.49
C GLY A 154 2.71 -12.14 -5.79
N PRO A 155 1.88 -12.45 -4.78
CA PRO A 155 0.45 -12.64 -4.97
C PRO A 155 -0.33 -11.34 -5.18
N LEU A 156 0.31 -10.18 -5.01
CA LEU A 156 -0.33 -8.87 -5.10
C LEU A 156 0.30 -8.00 -6.19
N THR A 157 -0.50 -7.09 -6.75
CA THR A 157 -0.05 -6.04 -7.67
C THR A 157 -0.32 -4.67 -7.05
N SER A 158 0.60 -3.74 -7.32
CA SER A 158 0.57 -2.39 -6.80
C SER A 158 -0.06 -1.43 -7.81
N HIS A 159 -1.05 -0.66 -7.37
CA HIS A 159 -1.64 0.44 -8.12
C HIS A 159 -1.37 1.78 -7.39
N GLU A 160 -1.77 2.88 -8.01
CA GLU A 160 -1.68 4.21 -7.39
C GLU A 160 -2.63 4.29 -6.18
N GLY A 161 -2.08 4.12 -4.98
CA GLY A 161 -2.78 4.20 -3.70
C GLY A 161 -3.37 2.89 -3.17
N SER A 162 -3.41 1.82 -3.97
CA SER A 162 -4.04 0.54 -3.61
C SER A 162 -3.19 -0.70 -3.95
N LEU A 163 -3.59 -1.82 -3.35
CA LEU A 163 -3.05 -3.16 -3.60
C LEU A 163 -4.16 -4.10 -4.07
N ASP A 164 -3.90 -4.86 -5.11
CA ASP A 164 -4.85 -5.79 -5.70
C ASP A 164 -4.26 -7.20 -5.85
N LEU A 165 -5.10 -8.18 -6.15
CA LEU A 165 -4.66 -9.53 -6.50
C LEU A 165 -3.92 -9.51 -7.84
N ALA A 166 -2.77 -10.17 -7.88
CA ALA A 166 -2.01 -10.31 -9.12
C ALA A 166 -2.85 -11.01 -10.21
N GLY A 167 -2.86 -10.43 -11.41
CA GLY A 167 -3.58 -10.96 -12.56
C GLY A 167 -5.11 -10.75 -12.56
N ARG A 168 -5.66 -10.01 -11.59
CA ARG A 168 -7.10 -9.69 -11.61
C ARG A 168 -7.41 -8.64 -12.68
N GLU A 169 -8.39 -8.94 -13.52
CA GLU A 169 -8.97 -7.96 -14.43
C GLU A 169 -10.29 -7.42 -13.87
N VAL A 170 -10.39 -6.09 -13.76
CA VAL A 170 -11.62 -5.41 -13.37
C VAL A 170 -12.53 -5.26 -14.59
N ALA A 171 -13.61 -6.03 -14.62
CA ALA A 171 -14.64 -6.00 -15.64
C ALA A 171 -16.02 -5.72 -15.02
N LEU A 172 -16.88 -5.01 -15.77
CA LEU A 172 -18.27 -4.80 -15.40
C LEU A 172 -19.08 -6.07 -15.62
N GLY A 173 -20.06 -6.32 -14.75
CA GLY A 173 -21.11 -7.29 -15.05
C GLY A 173 -22.02 -6.80 -16.18
N PRO A 174 -22.84 -7.67 -16.80
CA PRO A 174 -23.69 -7.29 -17.94
C PRO A 174 -24.64 -6.12 -17.65
N ASP A 175 -25.18 -6.04 -16.44
CA ASP A 175 -26.10 -4.96 -16.04
C ASP A 175 -25.36 -3.62 -15.87
N GLN A 176 -24.18 -3.67 -15.24
CA GLN A 176 -23.31 -2.51 -15.07
C GLN A 176 -22.77 -2.01 -16.40
N GLU A 177 -22.45 -2.91 -17.34
CA GLU A 177 -22.02 -2.53 -18.69
C GLU A 177 -23.16 -1.79 -19.42
N ARG A 178 -24.40 -2.27 -19.32
CA ARG A 178 -25.57 -1.57 -19.89
C ARG A 178 -25.76 -0.18 -19.27
N GLU A 179 -25.61 -0.06 -17.95
CA GLU A 179 -25.70 1.22 -17.25
C GLU A 179 -24.57 2.17 -17.66
N ALA A 180 -23.34 1.66 -17.77
CA ALA A 180 -22.17 2.41 -18.22
C ALA A 180 -22.36 2.95 -19.64
N GLU A 181 -22.77 2.09 -20.59
CA GLU A 181 -23.02 2.50 -21.97
C GLU A 181 -24.14 3.54 -22.07
N ALA A 182 -25.24 3.35 -21.32
CA ALA A 182 -26.33 4.32 -21.28
C ALA A 182 -25.88 5.68 -20.71
N LEU A 183 -25.04 5.68 -19.67
CA LEU A 183 -24.46 6.89 -19.12
C LEU A 183 -23.55 7.59 -20.14
N VAL A 184 -22.59 6.88 -20.72
CA VAL A 184 -21.62 7.44 -21.68
C VAL A 184 -22.34 7.97 -22.92
N ALA A 185 -23.32 7.25 -23.46
CA ALA A 185 -24.12 7.70 -24.60
C ALA A 185 -24.90 8.99 -24.27
N ARG A 186 -25.49 9.07 -23.08
CA ARG A 186 -26.21 10.28 -22.63
C ARG A 186 -25.27 11.47 -22.45
N LEU A 187 -24.09 11.25 -21.85
CA LEU A 187 -23.08 12.30 -21.70
C LEU A 187 -22.55 12.78 -23.05
N ARG A 188 -22.31 11.87 -24.00
CA ARG A 188 -21.95 12.20 -25.37
C ARG A 188 -23.02 13.04 -26.07
N ALA A 189 -24.29 12.66 -25.93
CA ALA A 189 -25.41 13.42 -26.50
C ALA A 189 -25.55 14.82 -25.87
N ALA A 190 -25.25 14.96 -24.57
CA ALA A 190 -25.26 16.25 -23.87
C ALA A 190 -24.07 17.15 -24.25
N GLY A 191 -22.97 16.57 -24.72
CA GLY A 191 -21.77 17.29 -25.14
C GLY A 191 -21.21 18.17 -24.01
N SER A 192 -20.95 19.44 -24.30
CA SER A 192 -20.40 20.41 -23.34
C SER A 192 -21.40 20.91 -22.29
N ARG A 193 -22.63 20.37 -22.28
CA ARG A 193 -23.72 20.78 -21.37
C ARG A 193 -24.18 19.60 -20.51
N PRO A 194 -23.29 19.01 -19.68
CA PRO A 194 -23.64 17.87 -18.89
C PRO A 194 -24.72 18.24 -17.86
N GLU A 195 -25.72 17.38 -17.77
CA GLU A 195 -26.71 17.42 -16.70
C GLU A 195 -26.26 16.59 -15.51
N SER A 196 -26.79 16.90 -14.33
CA SER A 196 -26.52 16.07 -13.17
C SER A 196 -27.19 14.71 -13.34
N ALA A 197 -26.41 13.67 -13.13
CA ALA A 197 -26.86 12.29 -13.25
C ALA A 197 -26.61 11.56 -11.93
N PRO A 198 -27.63 10.93 -11.32
CA PRO A 198 -27.35 9.91 -10.32
C PRO A 198 -26.64 8.77 -11.04
N VAL A 199 -25.47 8.41 -10.55
CA VAL A 199 -24.70 7.25 -10.98
C VAL A 199 -24.15 6.60 -9.73
N ASP A 200 -24.10 5.28 -9.71
CA ASP A 200 -23.40 4.56 -8.66
C ASP A 200 -21.94 5.04 -8.55
N ALA A 201 -21.47 5.24 -7.31
CA ALA A 201 -20.16 5.83 -7.07
C ALA A 201 -19.02 4.92 -7.54
N GLU A 202 -19.18 3.59 -7.45
CA GLU A 202 -18.17 2.64 -7.90
C GLU A 202 -18.14 2.55 -9.43
N LEU A 203 -19.31 2.56 -10.07
CA LEU A 203 -19.40 2.62 -11.53
C LEU A 203 -18.77 3.91 -12.09
N ALA A 204 -19.06 5.06 -11.48
CA ALA A 204 -18.44 6.32 -11.86
C ALA A 204 -16.91 6.29 -11.71
N GLN A 205 -16.42 5.78 -10.57
CA GLN A 205 -14.98 5.66 -10.33
C GLN A 205 -14.32 4.70 -11.33
N TYR A 206 -14.97 3.59 -11.68
CA TYR A 206 -14.50 2.68 -12.71
C TYR A 206 -14.37 3.39 -14.07
N LEU A 207 -15.42 4.09 -14.50
CA LEU A 207 -15.43 4.81 -15.78
C LEU A 207 -14.43 5.98 -15.81
N GLU A 208 -14.25 6.69 -14.69
CA GLU A 208 -13.22 7.71 -14.52
C GLU A 208 -11.81 7.11 -14.66
N SER A 209 -11.55 5.95 -14.03
CA SER A 209 -10.25 5.27 -14.10
C SER A 209 -9.90 4.79 -15.52
N ARG A 210 -10.92 4.48 -16.32
CA ARG A 210 -10.79 4.11 -17.74
C ARG A 210 -10.79 5.33 -18.68
N GLY A 211 -10.91 6.55 -18.16
CA GLY A 211 -10.98 7.77 -18.95
C GLY A 211 -12.25 7.92 -19.79
N ARG A 212 -13.27 7.08 -19.57
CA ARG A 212 -14.54 7.13 -20.31
C ARG A 212 -15.40 8.33 -19.91
N ILE A 213 -15.26 8.77 -18.66
CA ILE A 213 -15.92 9.97 -18.14
C ILE A 213 -14.92 10.81 -17.33
N VAL A 214 -15.24 12.10 -17.17
CA VAL A 214 -14.49 13.05 -16.35
C VAL A 214 -15.43 13.77 -15.41
N ARG A 215 -15.20 13.64 -14.10
CA ARG A 215 -15.95 14.37 -13.08
C ARG A 215 -15.46 15.82 -12.95
N LEU A 216 -16.34 16.76 -13.23
CA LEU A 216 -16.09 18.21 -13.06
C LEU A 216 -16.43 18.69 -11.66
N ALA A 217 -17.55 18.20 -11.12
CA ALA A 217 -18.05 18.51 -9.78
C ALA A 217 -18.87 17.32 -9.27
N GLU A 218 -19.34 17.39 -8.03
CA GLU A 218 -20.22 16.36 -7.47
C GLU A 218 -21.48 16.18 -8.34
N GLY A 219 -21.69 14.95 -8.81
CA GLY A 219 -22.81 14.60 -9.68
C GLY A 219 -22.76 15.21 -11.09
N VAL A 220 -21.65 15.80 -11.52
CA VAL A 220 -21.49 16.42 -12.86
C VAL A 220 -20.32 15.78 -13.59
N TYR A 221 -20.62 15.09 -14.69
CA TYR A 221 -19.67 14.32 -15.48
C TYR A 221 -19.68 14.78 -16.94
N LEU A 222 -18.52 14.80 -17.58
CA LEU A 222 -18.39 14.87 -19.04
C LEU A 222 -17.99 13.51 -19.57
N GLU A 223 -18.34 13.24 -20.83
CA GLU A 223 -17.74 12.13 -21.56
C GLU A 223 -16.26 12.44 -21.88
N GLY A 224 -15.41 11.41 -21.86
CA GLY A 224 -13.96 11.57 -21.93
C GLY A 224 -13.47 12.28 -23.18
N GLU A 225 -13.97 11.90 -24.36
CA GLU A 225 -13.59 12.53 -25.62
C GLU A 225 -14.09 13.97 -25.70
N THR A 226 -15.29 14.23 -25.21
CA THR A 226 -15.89 15.58 -25.11
C THR A 226 -15.04 16.48 -24.22
N HIS A 227 -14.60 15.99 -23.06
CA HIS A 227 -13.69 16.73 -22.18
C HIS A 227 -12.36 17.03 -22.89
N ALA A 228 -11.76 16.05 -23.54
CA ALA A 228 -10.51 16.23 -24.28
C ALA A 228 -10.64 17.27 -25.41
N ALA A 229 -11.75 17.23 -26.15
CA ALA A 229 -12.06 18.22 -27.19
C ALA A 229 -12.22 19.63 -26.61
N MET A 230 -12.93 19.77 -25.48
CA MET A 230 -13.08 21.06 -24.78
C MET A 230 -11.73 21.59 -24.29
N VAL A 231 -10.86 20.73 -23.74
CA VAL A 231 -9.50 21.11 -23.33
C VAL A 231 -8.71 21.64 -24.53
N ALA A 232 -8.77 20.95 -25.68
CA ALA A 232 -8.09 21.37 -26.90
C ALA A 232 -8.59 22.74 -27.39
N SER A 233 -9.91 22.99 -27.40
CA SER A 233 -10.47 24.29 -27.78
C SER A 233 -10.02 25.42 -26.85
N VAL A 234 -9.95 25.18 -25.53
CA VAL A 234 -9.43 26.17 -24.59
C VAL A 234 -7.94 26.43 -24.81
N ARG A 235 -7.13 25.38 -25.05
CA ARG A 235 -5.70 25.53 -25.35
C ARG A 235 -5.49 26.37 -26.61
N ALA A 236 -6.26 26.11 -27.67
CA ALA A 236 -6.19 26.89 -28.91
C ALA A 236 -6.58 28.35 -28.67
N ALA A 237 -7.69 28.59 -27.97
CA ALA A 237 -8.16 29.92 -27.62
C ALA A 237 -7.13 30.73 -26.83
N ILE A 238 -6.45 30.13 -25.85
CA ILE A 238 -5.38 30.78 -25.09
C ILE A 238 -4.13 30.95 -25.96
N GLY A 239 -3.81 30.01 -26.84
CA GLY A 239 -2.69 30.13 -27.79
C GLY A 239 -2.84 31.34 -28.71
N GLU A 240 -4.06 31.62 -29.17
CA GLU A 240 -4.38 32.76 -30.04
C GLU A 240 -4.46 34.09 -29.28
N ARG A 241 -5.13 34.11 -28.11
CA ARG A 241 -5.45 35.34 -27.37
C ARG A 241 -4.51 35.64 -26.19
N GLY A 242 -3.63 34.71 -25.86
CA GLY A 242 -2.75 34.74 -24.68
C GLY A 242 -3.44 34.42 -23.35
N ARG A 243 -4.76 34.61 -23.24
CA ARG A 243 -5.58 34.34 -22.05
C ARG A 243 -7.03 34.02 -22.42
N ILE A 244 -7.78 33.45 -21.48
CA ILE A 244 -9.23 33.24 -21.60
C ILE A 244 -9.93 33.51 -20.27
N THR A 245 -11.05 34.22 -20.30
CA THR A 245 -11.91 34.49 -19.14
C THR A 245 -12.97 33.40 -18.95
N LEU A 246 -13.58 33.34 -17.77
CA LEU A 246 -14.71 32.43 -17.52
C LEU A 246 -15.89 32.68 -18.46
N ALA A 247 -16.19 33.94 -18.78
CA ALA A 247 -17.27 34.31 -19.70
C ALA A 247 -16.99 33.79 -21.11
N GLU A 248 -15.76 33.93 -21.59
CA GLU A 248 -15.38 33.40 -22.91
C GLU A 248 -15.43 31.88 -22.96
N VAL A 249 -15.04 31.16 -21.90
CA VAL A 249 -15.19 29.70 -21.83
C VAL A 249 -16.67 29.29 -21.86
N ARG A 250 -17.52 30.00 -21.11
CA ARG A 250 -18.97 29.77 -21.11
C ARG A 250 -19.54 29.95 -22.53
N ASP A 251 -19.18 31.04 -23.19
CA ASP A 251 -19.70 31.40 -24.50
C ASP A 251 -19.17 30.45 -25.59
N LEU A 252 -17.90 30.03 -25.50
CA LEU A 252 -17.26 29.06 -26.40
C LEU A 252 -18.01 27.72 -26.44
N PHE A 253 -18.52 27.27 -25.30
CA PHE A 253 -19.19 25.98 -25.18
C PHE A 253 -20.71 26.09 -25.04
N GLY A 254 -21.25 27.32 -25.04
CA GLY A 254 -22.64 27.62 -24.76
C GLY A 254 -23.15 26.95 -23.47
N SER A 255 -22.32 26.81 -22.45
CA SER A 255 -22.66 26.11 -21.21
C SER A 255 -23.17 27.08 -20.13
N SER A 256 -23.68 26.57 -19.01
CA SER A 256 -24.05 27.43 -17.88
C SER A 256 -22.79 27.94 -17.16
N ARG A 257 -22.91 29.06 -16.44
CA ARG A 257 -21.78 29.61 -15.64
C ARG A 257 -21.24 28.58 -14.64
N LYS A 258 -22.12 27.77 -14.05
CA LYS A 258 -21.75 26.69 -13.10
C LYS A 258 -20.85 25.66 -13.78
N ILE A 259 -21.21 25.20 -14.98
CA ILE A 259 -20.43 24.20 -15.73
C ILE A 259 -19.11 24.79 -16.21
N ALA A 260 -19.13 25.99 -16.79
CA ALA A 260 -17.92 26.68 -17.21
C ALA A 260 -16.95 26.86 -16.04
N GLN A 261 -17.46 27.23 -14.86
CA GLN A 261 -16.66 27.38 -13.65
C GLN A 261 -16.05 26.05 -13.19
N ALA A 262 -16.86 24.99 -13.08
CA ALA A 262 -16.36 23.66 -12.69
C ALA A 262 -15.30 23.14 -13.68
N PHE A 263 -15.49 23.38 -14.98
CA PHE A 263 -14.54 22.98 -16.01
C PHE A 263 -13.19 23.70 -15.87
N VAL A 264 -13.19 25.03 -15.71
CA VAL A 264 -11.93 25.77 -15.57
C VAL A 264 -11.22 25.48 -14.23
N GLU A 265 -11.96 25.14 -13.18
CA GLU A 265 -11.40 24.66 -11.91
C GLU A 265 -10.76 23.28 -12.08
N ASP A 266 -11.38 22.38 -12.86
CA ASP A 266 -10.78 21.09 -13.24
C ASP A 266 -9.47 21.28 -14.02
N LEU A 267 -9.42 22.22 -14.97
CA LEU A 267 -8.18 22.54 -15.70
C LEU A 267 -7.07 23.05 -14.78
N ASP A 268 -7.41 23.92 -13.83
CA ASP A 268 -6.46 24.46 -12.85
C ASP A 268 -5.93 23.33 -11.94
N ARG A 269 -6.82 22.46 -11.45
CA ARG A 269 -6.47 21.27 -10.63
C ARG A 269 -5.56 20.30 -11.38
N ARG A 270 -5.84 20.05 -12.66
CA ARG A 270 -5.02 19.23 -13.57
C ARG A 270 -3.77 19.95 -14.08
N GLN A 271 -3.50 21.16 -13.59
CA GLN A 271 -2.33 21.95 -13.96
C GLN A 271 -2.25 22.32 -15.46
N VAL A 272 -3.38 22.31 -16.16
CA VAL A 272 -3.48 22.72 -17.57
C VAL A 272 -3.44 24.24 -17.70
N THR A 273 -4.19 24.93 -16.84
CA THR A 273 -4.23 26.39 -16.76
C THR A 273 -3.78 26.89 -15.40
N ARG A 274 -3.52 28.19 -15.32
CA ARG A 274 -3.41 28.92 -14.05
C ARG A 274 -4.22 30.21 -14.13
N ARG A 275 -4.85 30.59 -13.03
CA ARG A 275 -5.58 31.85 -12.91
C ARG A 275 -4.61 33.04 -12.73
N VAL A 276 -4.82 34.09 -13.50
CA VAL A 276 -4.14 35.38 -13.41
C VAL A 276 -5.20 36.48 -13.49
N GLY A 277 -5.54 37.06 -12.34
CA GLY A 277 -6.66 38.01 -12.22
C GLY A 277 -8.01 37.35 -12.50
N ASP A 278 -8.73 37.87 -13.50
CA ASP A 278 -10.03 37.39 -13.97
C ASP A 278 -9.92 36.34 -15.10
N ALA A 279 -8.72 36.15 -15.65
CA ALA A 279 -8.46 35.27 -16.77
C ALA A 279 -7.57 34.07 -16.38
N ARG A 280 -7.43 33.15 -17.33
CA ARG A 280 -6.55 31.98 -17.26
C ARG A 280 -5.57 31.98 -18.40
N VAL A 281 -4.36 31.55 -18.10
CA VAL A 281 -3.28 31.35 -19.08
C VAL A 281 -2.81 29.90 -19.02
N LEU A 282 -2.19 29.41 -20.08
CA LEU A 282 -1.59 28.08 -20.07
C LEU A 282 -0.46 28.02 -19.06
N ARG A 283 -0.41 26.93 -18.29
CA ARG A 283 0.75 26.64 -17.46
C ARG A 283 1.87 26.15 -18.38
N ARG A 284 3.03 26.81 -18.33
CA ARG A 284 4.23 26.27 -18.96
C ARG A 284 4.63 25.03 -18.17
N GLY A 285 4.74 23.90 -18.88
CA GLY A 285 5.27 22.65 -18.33
C GLY A 285 6.72 22.83 -17.90
#